data_AF-A0A381YCU1-F1
#
_entry.id   AF-A0A381YCU1-F1
#
_cell.length_a   1.000
_cell.length_b   1.000
_cell.length_c   1.000
_cell.angle_alpha   90.00
_cell.angle_beta   90.00
_cell.angle_gamma   90.00
#
_symmetry.space_group_name_H-M   'P 1'
#
loop_
_entity.id
_entity.type
_entity.pdbx_description
1 polymer ?
#
loop_
_entity_poly.entity_id
_entity_poly.type
_entity_poly.pdbx_seq_one_letter_code
_entity_poly.pdbx_strand_id
1 'polypeptide(L)'
;MAQAEATRQISYIQAINEALRQELERDPTVIVMGEDIAGGGEREDFQDAWGGPMRLTKGLVNEFGRTRIRDTPISEAGFVGAGVGAAASGLRPVVDLMYVSFYGVCADQITNNAAKMHYMFGGKVTVPLTIMTGIGAGTNSAAQHSETLYSIFTHFPGLKCVVPSNPYNAKGLMTAAIRDDDPVIVFNNRQLMGLRFDDQVPENQYTVEIGKSDIKQTGD
;
A
#
# COMPACT_ATOMS: atom_id res chain seq x y z
N MET A 1 27.50 20.10 12.82
CA MET A 1 27.38 19.80 11.39
C MET A 1 26.26 18.78 11.28
N ALA A 2 25.19 19.08 10.54
CA ALA A 2 24.15 18.07 10.28
C ALA A 2 24.82 16.93 9.50
N GLN A 3 24.73 15.71 10.02
CA GLN A 3 25.24 14.52 9.36
C GLN A 3 24.48 14.40 8.02
N ALA A 4 25.20 14.27 6.91
CA ALA A 4 24.55 14.08 5.61
C ALA A 4 23.65 12.83 5.69
N GLU A 5 22.40 12.95 5.24
CA GLU A 5 21.48 11.82 5.26
C GLU A 5 22.04 10.68 4.41
N ALA A 6 22.11 9.48 4.99
CA ALA A 6 22.52 8.29 4.25
C ALA A 6 21.47 8.00 3.17
N THR A 7 21.92 7.92 1.92
CA THR A 7 21.08 7.54 0.78
C THR A 7 21.66 6.30 0.09
N ARG A 8 20.79 5.50 -0.52
CA ARG A 8 21.19 4.27 -1.23
C ARG A 8 20.28 3.95 -2.40
N GLN A 9 20.79 3.15 -3.32
CA GLN A 9 20.01 2.59 -4.43
C GLN A 9 19.32 1.30 -4.00
N ILE A 10 18.00 1.28 -4.12
CA ILE A 10 17.15 0.13 -3.81
C ILE A 10 16.13 -0.09 -4.92
N SER A 11 15.63 -1.32 -5.05
CA SER A 11 14.53 -1.61 -5.98
C SER A 11 13.22 -1.01 -5.50
N TYR A 12 12.23 -0.93 -6.40
CA TYR A 12 10.88 -0.49 -6.04
C TYR A 12 10.26 -1.35 -4.93
N ILE A 13 10.40 -2.70 -5.01
CA ILE A 13 9.95 -3.62 -3.96
C ILE A 13 10.59 -3.26 -2.61
N GLN A 14 11.90 -3.02 -2.60
CA GLN A 14 12.63 -2.71 -1.38
C GLN A 14 12.18 -1.37 -0.79
N ALA A 15 11.85 -0.38 -1.61
CA ALA A 15 11.36 0.92 -1.15
C ALA A 15 9.98 0.83 -0.47
N ILE A 16 9.03 0.09 -1.05
CA ILE A 16 7.72 -0.14 -0.43
C ILE A 16 7.87 -0.97 0.86
N ASN A 17 8.67 -2.04 0.82
CA ASN A 17 8.93 -2.88 1.99
C ASN A 17 9.57 -2.08 3.13
N GLU A 18 10.50 -1.18 2.81
CA GLU A 18 11.13 -0.30 3.81
C GLU A 18 10.13 0.70 4.40
N ALA A 19 9.27 1.31 3.59
CA ALA A 19 8.20 2.18 4.10
C ALA A 19 7.28 1.43 5.07
N LEU A 20 6.87 0.21 4.72
CA LEU A 20 6.05 -0.66 5.57
C LEU A 20 6.78 -0.99 6.89
N ARG A 21 8.02 -1.46 6.82
CA ARG A 21 8.84 -1.78 8.00
C ARG A 21 8.93 -0.58 8.94
N GLN A 22 9.29 0.58 8.41
CA GLN A 22 9.49 1.79 9.20
C GLN A 22 8.20 2.30 9.85
N GLU A 23 7.05 2.20 9.17
CA GLU A 23 5.77 2.57 9.78
C GLU A 23 5.27 1.54 10.79
N LEU A 24 5.55 0.24 10.59
CA LEU A 24 5.25 -0.81 11.58
C LEU A 24 6.07 -0.65 12.87
N GLU A 25 7.34 -0.24 12.75
CA GLU A 25 8.22 0.12 13.88
C GLU A 25 7.73 1.39 14.60
N ARG A 26 7.36 2.40 13.83
CA ARG A 26 6.95 3.72 14.35
C ARG A 26 5.61 3.65 15.08
N ASP A 27 4.65 2.91 14.56
CA ASP A 27 3.28 2.95 15.02
C ASP A 27 2.74 1.53 15.30
N PRO A 28 2.44 1.18 16.57
CA PRO A 28 1.96 -0.14 16.93
C PRO A 28 0.55 -0.45 16.39
N THR A 29 -0.19 0.57 15.91
CA THR A 29 -1.54 0.42 15.37
C THR A 29 -1.56 0.05 13.89
N VAL A 30 -0.42 0.15 13.19
CA VAL A 30 -0.32 -0.23 11.78
C VAL A 30 -0.40 -1.75 11.64
N ILE A 31 -1.29 -2.27 10.80
CA ILE A 31 -1.30 -3.71 10.48
C ILE A 31 -1.28 -3.88 8.96
N VAL A 32 -0.73 -4.99 8.48
CA VAL A 32 -0.77 -5.33 7.05
C VAL A 32 -1.58 -6.60 6.88
N MET A 33 -2.55 -6.59 5.96
CA MET A 33 -3.44 -7.72 5.76
C MET A 33 -3.85 -7.89 4.29
N GLY A 34 -4.17 -9.13 3.92
CA GLY A 34 -4.59 -9.51 2.58
C GLY A 34 -4.28 -10.98 2.29
N GLU A 35 -4.29 -11.34 1.02
CA GLU A 35 -3.98 -12.70 0.57
C GLU A 35 -2.47 -12.93 0.51
N ASP A 36 -2.00 -14.02 1.15
CA ASP A 36 -0.59 -14.45 1.16
C ASP A 36 0.45 -13.45 1.68
N ILE A 37 0.02 -12.50 2.53
CA ILE A 37 0.84 -11.43 3.09
C ILE A 37 1.86 -11.92 4.10
N ALA A 38 1.41 -12.69 5.09
CA ALA A 38 2.30 -13.44 5.97
C ALA A 38 2.79 -14.70 5.27
N GLY A 39 1.97 -15.29 4.41
CA GLY A 39 2.27 -16.50 3.65
C GLY A 39 2.16 -17.77 4.49
N GLY A 40 1.76 -18.85 3.82
CA GLY A 40 1.61 -20.16 4.44
C GLY A 40 0.29 -20.35 5.20
N GLY A 41 -0.59 -19.34 5.26
CA GLY A 41 -1.83 -19.45 6.03
C GLY A 41 -1.52 -19.72 7.50
N GLU A 42 -2.20 -20.66 8.14
CA GLU A 42 -1.95 -21.04 9.54
C GLU A 42 -0.73 -21.97 9.73
N ARG A 43 -0.01 -22.30 8.65
CA ARG A 43 1.18 -23.16 8.70
C ARG A 43 2.42 -22.36 9.10
N GLU A 44 2.84 -22.49 10.34
CA GLU A 44 4.06 -21.86 10.85
C GLU A 44 5.32 -22.30 10.08
N ASP A 45 5.35 -23.54 9.60
CA ASP A 45 6.46 -24.11 8.81
C ASP A 45 6.60 -23.50 7.40
N PHE A 46 5.60 -22.74 6.93
CA PHE A 46 5.59 -22.08 5.61
C PHE A 46 5.40 -20.55 5.73
N GLN A 47 5.66 -20.00 6.91
CA GLN A 47 5.64 -18.56 7.12
C GLN A 47 6.60 -17.84 6.16
N ASP A 48 6.19 -16.66 5.70
CA ASP A 48 6.90 -15.80 4.76
C ASP A 48 7.19 -16.48 3.42
N ALA A 49 6.49 -17.55 3.02
CA ALA A 49 6.78 -18.29 1.79
C ALA A 49 6.83 -17.37 0.55
N TRP A 50 5.90 -16.41 0.47
CA TRP A 50 5.80 -15.46 -0.65
C TRP A 50 6.16 -14.02 -0.24
N GLY A 51 5.71 -13.55 0.93
CA GLY A 51 5.87 -12.15 1.35
C GLY A 51 4.91 -11.21 0.61
N GLY A 52 3.67 -11.65 0.45
CA GLY A 52 2.63 -11.01 -0.37
C GLY A 52 2.80 -11.29 -1.86
N PRO A 53 1.75 -11.16 -2.70
CA PRO A 53 1.76 -11.61 -4.11
C PRO A 53 2.75 -10.88 -5.03
N MET A 54 3.33 -9.76 -4.56
CA MET A 54 4.38 -8.99 -5.23
C MET A 54 5.69 -8.91 -4.43
N ARG A 55 5.84 -9.70 -3.36
CA ARG A 55 6.99 -9.70 -2.43
C ARG A 55 7.17 -8.38 -1.65
N LEU A 56 6.16 -7.52 -1.63
CA LEU A 56 6.23 -6.21 -0.97
C LEU A 56 6.32 -6.32 0.55
N THR A 57 5.83 -7.42 1.14
CA THR A 57 5.79 -7.64 2.59
C THR A 57 6.78 -8.70 3.07
N LYS A 58 7.69 -9.14 2.17
CA LYS A 58 8.69 -10.16 2.47
C LYS A 58 9.50 -9.82 3.73
N GLY A 59 9.63 -10.80 4.61
CA GLY A 59 10.38 -10.73 5.86
C GLY A 59 9.64 -10.05 7.02
N LEU A 60 8.61 -9.24 6.77
CA LEU A 60 7.95 -8.43 7.81
C LEU A 60 7.29 -9.30 8.89
N VAL A 61 6.73 -10.45 8.53
CA VAL A 61 6.09 -11.34 9.51
C VAL A 61 7.07 -11.89 10.54
N ASN A 62 8.36 -12.04 10.19
CA ASN A 62 9.39 -12.49 11.12
C ASN A 62 9.77 -11.40 12.11
N GLU A 63 9.64 -10.14 11.72
CA GLU A 63 9.98 -8.97 12.53
C GLU A 63 8.80 -8.56 13.45
N PHE A 64 7.57 -8.57 12.93
CA PHE A 64 6.39 -8.03 13.62
C PHE A 64 5.35 -9.07 14.04
N GLY A 65 5.50 -10.33 13.62
CA GLY A 65 4.61 -11.43 13.97
C GLY A 65 3.26 -11.42 13.23
N ARG A 66 2.54 -12.55 13.35
CA ARG A 66 1.25 -12.81 12.68
C ARG A 66 0.08 -11.96 13.17
N THR A 67 0.25 -11.26 14.28
CA THR A 67 -0.76 -10.32 14.76
C THR A 67 -0.76 -9.03 13.95
N ARG A 68 0.42 -8.59 13.49
CA ARG A 68 0.64 -7.36 12.72
C ARG A 68 0.66 -7.61 11.21
N ILE A 69 1.17 -8.76 10.78
CA ILE A 69 1.22 -9.18 9.37
C ILE A 69 0.29 -10.38 9.19
N ARG A 70 -0.83 -10.19 8.51
CA ARG A 70 -1.98 -11.12 8.57
C ARG A 70 -2.36 -11.66 7.19
N ASP A 71 -2.46 -12.97 7.09
CA ASP A 71 -3.19 -13.59 5.98
C ASP A 71 -4.70 -13.50 6.22
N THR A 72 -5.46 -13.39 5.14
CA THR A 72 -6.92 -13.37 5.16
C THR A 72 -7.50 -14.47 4.28
N PRO A 73 -8.76 -14.89 4.50
CA PRO A 73 -9.48 -15.68 3.50
C PRO A 73 -9.48 -14.98 2.14
N ILE A 74 -9.54 -15.77 1.06
CA ILE A 74 -9.64 -15.29 -0.33
C ILE A 74 -11.05 -14.72 -0.55
N SER A 75 -11.25 -13.48 -0.10
CA SER A 75 -12.52 -12.76 -0.13
C SER A 75 -12.25 -11.27 0.02
N GLU A 76 -12.11 -10.58 -1.11
CA GLU A 76 -11.77 -9.16 -1.17
C GLU A 76 -12.78 -8.29 -0.43
N ALA A 77 -14.08 -8.58 -0.58
CA ALA A 77 -15.11 -7.89 0.19
C ALA A 77 -14.91 -8.07 1.70
N GLY A 78 -14.55 -9.27 2.14
CA GLY A 78 -14.34 -9.60 3.54
C GLY A 78 -13.14 -8.86 4.13
N PHE A 79 -11.96 -8.99 3.53
CA PHE A 79 -10.76 -8.38 4.11
C PHE A 79 -10.67 -6.88 3.90
N VAL A 80 -11.19 -6.32 2.81
CA VAL A 80 -11.27 -4.86 2.64
C VAL A 80 -12.25 -4.28 3.65
N GLY A 81 -13.42 -4.92 3.87
CA GLY A 81 -14.38 -4.48 4.88
C GLY A 81 -13.83 -4.59 6.31
N ALA A 82 -13.08 -5.66 6.60
CA ALA A 82 -12.36 -5.78 7.86
C ALA A 82 -11.32 -4.66 8.04
N GLY A 83 -10.61 -4.26 6.98
CA GLY A 83 -9.73 -3.10 6.96
C GLY A 83 -10.47 -1.80 7.27
N VAL A 84 -11.62 -1.55 6.63
CA VAL A 84 -12.46 -0.37 6.93
C VAL A 84 -12.89 -0.35 8.40
N GLY A 85 -13.39 -1.48 8.92
CA GLY A 85 -13.80 -1.59 10.32
C GLY A 85 -12.65 -1.39 11.30
N ALA A 86 -11.48 -1.95 11.00
CA ALA A 86 -10.27 -1.79 11.80
C ALA A 86 -9.81 -0.32 11.82
N ALA A 87 -9.83 0.37 10.68
CA ALA A 87 -9.52 1.79 10.57
C ALA A 87 -10.45 2.64 11.43
N ALA A 88 -11.77 2.42 11.31
CA ALA A 88 -12.79 3.11 12.10
C ALA A 88 -12.71 2.82 13.60
N SER A 89 -12.05 1.72 13.99
CA SER A 89 -11.88 1.28 15.38
C SER A 89 -10.52 1.66 15.97
N GLY A 90 -9.71 2.46 15.26
CA GLY A 90 -8.46 3.04 15.77
C GLY A 90 -7.18 2.30 15.39
N LEU A 91 -7.23 1.32 14.47
CA LEU A 91 -6.04 0.77 13.82
C LEU A 91 -5.70 1.55 12.54
N ARG A 92 -4.50 1.35 12.00
CA ARG A 92 -4.07 1.93 10.71
C ARG A 92 -3.76 0.82 9.69
N PRO A 93 -4.79 0.16 9.14
CA PRO A 93 -4.59 -0.99 8.27
C PRO A 93 -4.03 -0.60 6.90
N VAL A 94 -3.07 -1.40 6.45
CA VAL A 94 -2.60 -1.50 5.08
C VAL A 94 -3.18 -2.78 4.50
N VAL A 95 -4.12 -2.64 3.58
CA VAL A 95 -4.79 -3.75 2.90
C VAL A 95 -4.15 -3.96 1.53
N ASP A 96 -3.61 -5.15 1.28
CA ASP A 96 -3.13 -5.55 -0.04
C ASP A 96 -4.28 -6.14 -0.86
N LEU A 97 -4.74 -5.39 -1.85
CA LEU A 97 -5.64 -5.87 -2.89
C LEU A 97 -4.79 -6.32 -4.07
N MET A 98 -4.38 -7.59 -4.06
CA MET A 98 -3.44 -8.25 -4.99
C MET A 98 -3.35 -7.59 -6.39
N TYR A 99 -4.48 -7.53 -7.11
CA TYR A 99 -4.61 -6.81 -8.37
C TYR A 99 -5.81 -5.87 -8.36
N VAL A 100 -5.64 -4.71 -9.00
CA VAL A 100 -6.73 -3.71 -9.08
C VAL A 100 -7.97 -4.29 -9.76
N SER A 101 -7.78 -5.26 -10.66
CA SER A 101 -8.84 -5.98 -11.37
C SER A 101 -9.88 -6.64 -10.47
N PHE A 102 -9.51 -6.97 -9.23
CA PHE A 102 -10.41 -7.64 -8.28
C PHE A 102 -11.28 -6.65 -7.49
N TYR A 103 -11.12 -5.34 -7.70
CA TYR A 103 -11.90 -4.32 -7.00
C TYR A 103 -13.41 -4.49 -7.16
N GLY A 104 -13.87 -5.08 -8.28
CA GLY A 104 -15.29 -5.32 -8.52
C GLY A 104 -15.95 -6.16 -7.41
N VAL A 105 -15.19 -7.03 -6.74
CA VAL A 105 -15.66 -7.86 -5.63
C VAL A 105 -15.81 -7.04 -4.34
N CYS A 106 -14.95 -6.05 -4.11
CA CYS A 106 -14.92 -5.25 -2.88
C CYS A 106 -15.38 -3.78 -3.07
N ALA A 107 -15.97 -3.46 -4.22
CA ALA A 107 -16.28 -2.08 -4.62
C ALA A 107 -17.15 -1.34 -3.59
N ASP A 108 -18.13 -2.01 -2.97
CA ASP A 108 -18.98 -1.41 -1.94
C ASP A 108 -18.19 -0.99 -0.69
N GLN A 109 -17.23 -1.80 -0.25
CA GLN A 109 -16.39 -1.48 0.91
C GLN A 109 -15.50 -0.25 0.64
N ILE A 110 -14.99 -0.10 -0.58
CA ILE A 110 -14.15 1.04 -0.95
C ILE A 110 -15.01 2.29 -1.16
N THR A 111 -16.05 2.20 -2.00
CA THR A 111 -16.74 3.37 -2.55
C THR A 111 -17.89 3.88 -1.69
N ASN A 112 -18.60 2.98 -1.00
CA ASN A 112 -19.74 3.35 -0.16
C ASN A 112 -19.39 3.45 1.31
N ASN A 113 -18.41 2.67 1.77
CA ASN A 113 -17.99 2.67 3.16
C ASN A 113 -16.75 3.56 3.35
N ALA A 114 -15.55 3.11 2.95
CA ALA A 114 -14.30 3.81 3.21
C ALA A 114 -14.34 5.29 2.79
N ALA A 115 -14.69 5.55 1.53
CA ALA A 115 -14.70 6.89 0.94
C ALA A 115 -15.65 7.87 1.64
N LYS A 116 -16.76 7.39 2.21
CA LYS A 116 -17.86 8.24 2.69
C LYS A 116 -17.93 8.33 4.20
N MET A 117 -17.33 7.37 4.90
CA MET A 117 -17.49 7.21 6.35
C MET A 117 -17.12 8.48 7.12
N HIS A 118 -15.99 9.13 6.78
CA HIS A 118 -15.61 10.40 7.40
C HIS A 118 -16.72 11.47 7.30
N TYR A 119 -17.29 11.63 6.11
CA TYR A 119 -18.40 12.56 5.86
C TYR A 119 -19.70 12.13 6.56
N MET A 120 -20.06 10.85 6.48
CA MET A 120 -21.30 10.30 7.07
C MET A 120 -21.35 10.46 8.59
N PHE A 121 -20.20 10.43 9.26
CA PHE A 121 -20.09 10.67 10.70
C PHE A 121 -19.83 12.14 11.05
N GLY A 122 -19.99 13.06 10.10
CA GLY A 122 -19.83 14.50 10.31
C GLY A 122 -18.42 14.89 10.75
N GLY A 123 -17.40 14.19 10.23
CA GLY A 123 -15.99 14.41 10.55
C GLY A 123 -15.52 13.84 11.90
N LYS A 124 -16.39 13.14 12.64
CA LYS A 124 -16.07 12.60 13.97
C LYS A 124 -15.28 11.29 13.94
N VAL A 125 -15.26 10.61 12.80
CA VAL A 125 -14.55 9.35 12.57
C VAL A 125 -13.56 9.58 11.45
N THR A 126 -12.29 9.30 11.68
CA THR A 126 -11.27 9.20 10.61
C THR A 126 -11.21 7.76 10.09
N VAL A 127 -10.68 7.58 8.88
CA VAL A 127 -10.55 6.26 8.25
C VAL A 127 -9.11 6.12 7.74
N PRO A 128 -8.13 5.94 8.63
CA PRO A 128 -6.71 5.80 8.28
C PRO A 128 -6.44 4.44 7.61
N LEU A 129 -6.90 4.29 6.38
CA LEU A 129 -6.85 3.06 5.59
C LEU A 129 -5.96 3.27 4.38
N THR A 130 -4.90 2.47 4.25
CA THR A 130 -4.16 2.36 3.00
C THR A 130 -4.58 1.10 2.27
N ILE A 131 -4.96 1.21 1.00
CA ILE A 131 -5.11 0.05 0.11
C ILE A 131 -3.94 0.09 -0.86
N MET A 132 -3.09 -0.94 -0.87
CA MET A 132 -2.08 -1.08 -1.91
C MET A 132 -2.52 -2.15 -2.91
N THR A 133 -2.24 -1.92 -4.20
CA THR A 133 -2.68 -2.82 -5.26
C THR A 133 -1.74 -2.85 -6.45
N GLY A 134 -1.66 -3.98 -7.17
CA GLY A 134 -0.90 -4.09 -8.40
C GLY A 134 -1.67 -3.57 -9.63
N ILE A 135 -1.00 -2.79 -10.48
CA ILE A 135 -1.51 -2.33 -11.78
C ILE A 135 -0.53 -2.60 -12.93
N GLY A 136 -1.04 -2.49 -14.16
CA GLY A 136 -0.20 -2.36 -15.36
C GLY A 136 0.01 -3.66 -16.14
N ALA A 137 -0.05 -3.54 -17.47
CA ALA A 137 0.18 -4.63 -18.42
C ALA A 137 1.68 -4.94 -18.63
N GLY A 138 2.02 -5.76 -19.63
CA GLY A 138 3.39 -5.98 -20.10
C GLY A 138 4.20 -7.03 -19.32
N THR A 139 3.52 -7.83 -18.49
CA THR A 139 4.12 -8.91 -17.69
C THR A 139 3.45 -10.27 -17.94
N ASN A 140 2.81 -10.42 -19.11
CA ASN A 140 2.18 -11.66 -19.59
C ASN A 140 1.14 -12.27 -18.62
N SER A 141 0.33 -11.45 -17.95
CA SER A 141 -0.64 -11.92 -16.93
C SER A 141 -2.11 -11.92 -17.37
N ALA A 142 -2.36 -11.80 -18.68
CA ALA A 142 -3.70 -11.91 -19.28
C ALA A 142 -4.74 -10.91 -18.73
N ALA A 143 -6.03 -11.19 -18.97
CA ALA A 143 -7.12 -10.21 -18.93
C ALA A 143 -7.42 -9.61 -17.55
N GLN A 144 -7.27 -10.39 -16.47
CA GLN A 144 -7.69 -9.99 -15.12
C GLN A 144 -6.52 -9.56 -14.21
N HIS A 145 -5.34 -9.29 -14.78
CA HIS A 145 -4.13 -8.97 -14.01
C HIS A 145 -3.27 -7.88 -14.67
N SER A 146 -3.80 -7.21 -15.71
CA SER A 146 -3.06 -6.27 -16.55
C SER A 146 -3.69 -4.87 -16.57
N GLU A 147 -4.78 -4.67 -15.83
CA GLU A 147 -5.55 -3.45 -15.90
C GLU A 147 -4.87 -2.29 -15.16
N THR A 148 -5.23 -1.08 -15.57
CA THR A 148 -4.78 0.19 -14.96
C THR A 148 -6.02 1.03 -14.68
N LEU A 149 -6.64 0.81 -13.53
CA LEU A 149 -8.00 1.29 -13.22
C LEU A 149 -8.06 2.45 -12.23
N TYR A 150 -6.93 3.12 -11.95
CA TYR A 150 -6.91 4.22 -10.97
C TYR A 150 -7.90 5.36 -11.31
N SER A 151 -8.21 5.59 -12.59
CA SER A 151 -9.16 6.62 -13.04
C SER A 151 -10.57 6.42 -12.47
N ILE A 152 -11.03 5.17 -12.33
CA ILE A 152 -12.34 4.85 -11.76
C ILE A 152 -12.44 5.40 -10.33
N PHE A 153 -11.38 5.21 -9.54
CA PHE A 153 -11.35 5.63 -8.14
C PHE A 153 -11.31 7.15 -7.98
N THR A 154 -10.76 7.89 -8.96
CA THR A 154 -10.74 9.36 -8.92
C THR A 154 -12.12 10.01 -9.02
N HIS A 155 -13.14 9.25 -9.43
CA HIS A 155 -14.53 9.72 -9.47
C HIS A 155 -15.28 9.56 -8.14
N PHE A 156 -14.64 9.03 -7.09
CA PHE A 156 -15.25 8.86 -5.77
C PHE A 156 -14.65 9.85 -4.76
N PRO A 157 -15.38 10.91 -4.36
CA PRO A 157 -14.94 11.82 -3.32
C PRO A 157 -14.66 11.11 -2.00
N GLY A 158 -13.60 11.55 -1.32
CA GLY A 158 -13.13 10.95 -0.07
C GLY A 158 -12.07 9.86 -0.26
N LEU A 159 -11.76 9.47 -1.49
CA LEU A 159 -10.58 8.67 -1.80
C LEU A 159 -9.42 9.55 -2.28
N LYS A 160 -8.21 9.22 -1.83
CA LYS A 160 -6.96 9.71 -2.41
C LYS A 160 -6.30 8.59 -3.22
N CYS A 161 -5.76 8.91 -4.38
CA CYS A 161 -5.14 7.94 -5.28
C CYS A 161 -3.70 8.37 -5.59
N VAL A 162 -2.73 7.49 -5.41
CA VAL A 162 -1.31 7.76 -5.71
C VAL A 162 -0.72 6.65 -6.57
N VAL A 163 0.12 7.04 -7.54
CA VAL A 163 0.76 6.13 -8.50
C VAL A 163 2.26 6.40 -8.51
N PRO A 164 3.05 5.75 -7.64
CA PRO A 164 4.49 6.00 -7.58
C PRO A 164 5.22 5.47 -8.82
N SER A 165 6.23 6.20 -9.28
CA SER A 165 6.92 5.92 -10.55
C SER A 165 8.37 5.46 -10.39
N ASN A 166 8.96 5.59 -9.20
CA ASN A 166 10.32 5.22 -8.88
C ASN A 166 10.48 4.87 -7.39
N PRO A 167 11.64 4.36 -6.93
CA PRO A 167 11.83 3.94 -5.54
C PRO A 167 11.71 5.09 -4.53
N TYR A 168 12.19 6.29 -4.88
CA TYR A 168 12.12 7.46 -3.98
C TYR A 168 10.68 7.85 -3.68
N ASN A 169 9.86 8.02 -4.72
CA ASN A 169 8.46 8.40 -4.53
C ASN A 169 7.60 7.20 -4.09
N ALA A 170 7.98 5.95 -4.36
CA ALA A 170 7.33 4.76 -3.78
C ALA A 170 7.42 4.75 -2.25
N LYS A 171 8.62 4.87 -1.68
CA LYS A 171 8.78 4.94 -0.21
C LYS A 171 8.05 6.13 0.38
N GLY A 172 8.25 7.32 -0.20
CA GLY A 172 7.67 8.56 0.32
C GLY A 172 6.14 8.62 0.25
N LEU A 173 5.53 8.17 -0.86
CA LEU A 173 4.07 8.14 -1.02
C LEU A 173 3.44 7.03 -0.20
N MET A 174 4.08 5.86 -0.06
CA MET A 174 3.58 4.80 0.82
C MET A 174 3.60 5.26 2.28
N THR A 175 4.68 5.90 2.72
CA THR A 175 4.78 6.49 4.07
C THR A 175 3.71 7.56 4.29
N ALA A 176 3.48 8.43 3.30
CA ALA A 176 2.43 9.44 3.37
C ALA A 176 1.03 8.82 3.43
N ALA A 177 0.76 7.78 2.61
CA ALA A 177 -0.52 7.06 2.59
C ALA A 177 -0.85 6.42 3.93
N ILE A 178 0.11 5.72 4.55
CA ILE A 178 -0.07 5.07 5.85
C ILE A 178 -0.37 6.09 6.95
N ARG A 179 0.22 7.29 6.86
CA ARG A 179 0.06 8.38 7.83
C ARG A 179 -1.15 9.28 7.58
N ASP A 180 -1.82 9.15 6.45
CA ASP A 180 -3.02 9.91 6.14
C ASP A 180 -4.22 9.37 6.93
N ASP A 181 -5.09 10.26 7.43
CA ASP A 181 -6.28 9.90 8.20
C ASP A 181 -7.53 9.65 7.34
N ASP A 182 -7.38 9.80 6.02
CA ASP A 182 -8.37 9.43 5.01
C ASP A 182 -7.94 8.16 4.23
N PRO A 183 -8.87 7.49 3.53
CA PRO A 183 -8.52 6.34 2.70
C PRO A 183 -7.62 6.73 1.52
N VAL A 184 -6.47 6.06 1.39
CA VAL A 184 -5.51 6.24 0.30
C VAL A 184 -5.29 4.94 -0.45
N ILE A 185 -5.39 4.97 -1.79
CA ILE A 185 -5.06 3.84 -2.66
C ILE A 185 -3.69 4.07 -3.32
N VAL A 186 -2.76 3.14 -3.09
CA VAL A 186 -1.42 3.12 -3.67
C VAL A 186 -1.38 2.11 -4.82
N PHE A 187 -1.32 2.61 -6.04
CA PHE A 187 -1.30 1.79 -7.25
C PHE A 187 0.15 1.53 -7.69
N ASN A 188 0.60 0.30 -7.46
CA ASN A 188 1.96 -0.14 -7.72
C ASN A 188 2.07 -0.73 -9.14
N ASN A 189 2.77 -0.06 -10.04
CA ASN A 189 2.98 -0.58 -11.40
C ASN A 189 3.95 -1.76 -11.37
N ARG A 190 3.45 -2.93 -11.77
CA ARG A 190 4.16 -4.20 -11.72
C ARG A 190 5.44 -4.23 -12.56
N GLN A 191 5.52 -3.44 -13.62
CA GLN A 191 6.75 -3.34 -14.42
C GLN A 191 7.93 -2.74 -13.64
N LEU A 192 7.65 -1.97 -12.57
CA LEU A 192 8.68 -1.27 -11.80
C LEU A 192 9.31 -2.12 -10.70
N MET A 193 8.65 -3.22 -10.30
CA MET A 193 8.97 -3.99 -9.09
C MET A 193 10.45 -4.38 -8.97
N GLY A 194 10.98 -5.00 -10.03
CA GLY A 194 12.37 -5.49 -10.08
C GLY A 194 13.36 -4.47 -10.61
N LEU A 195 12.91 -3.31 -11.09
CA LEU A 195 13.78 -2.30 -11.65
C LEU A 195 14.60 -1.63 -10.53
N ARG A 196 15.89 -1.49 -10.79
CA ARG A 196 16.79 -0.63 -10.03
C ARG A 196 16.93 0.66 -10.83
N PHE A 197 16.65 1.75 -10.16
CA PHE A 197 16.78 3.08 -10.73
C PHE A 197 18.06 3.70 -10.18
N ASP A 198 18.58 4.69 -10.89
CA ASP A 198 19.72 5.48 -10.39
C ASP A 198 19.32 6.47 -9.28
N ASP A 199 18.05 6.44 -8.85
CA ASP A 199 17.52 7.23 -7.74
C ASP A 199 18.20 6.92 -6.41
N GLN A 200 18.53 7.98 -5.68
CA GLN A 200 19.02 7.91 -4.30
C GLN A 200 17.83 7.95 -3.34
N VAL A 201 17.63 6.87 -2.58
CA VAL A 201 16.58 6.78 -1.57
C VAL A 201 17.18 7.03 -0.19
N PRO A 202 16.73 8.05 0.57
CA PRO A 202 17.12 8.25 1.96
C PRO A 202 16.79 7.03 2.82
N GLU A 203 17.70 6.63 3.71
CA GLU A 203 17.45 5.54 4.67
C GLU A 203 16.44 5.95 5.73
N ASN A 204 16.50 7.21 6.18
CA ASN A 204 15.55 7.77 7.14
C ASN A 204 14.11 7.79 6.60
N GLN A 205 13.14 7.89 7.50
CA GLN A 205 11.74 8.08 7.13
C GLN A 205 11.52 9.46 6.50
N TYR A 206 10.75 9.51 5.42
CA TYR A 206 10.30 10.74 4.79
C TYR A 206 8.95 10.53 4.11
N THR A 207 8.26 11.62 3.82
CA THR A 207 6.99 11.62 3.09
C THR A 207 7.12 12.43 1.81
N VAL A 208 6.39 12.03 0.77
CA VAL A 208 6.12 12.86 -0.40
C VAL A 208 4.68 13.36 -0.30
N GLU A 209 4.47 14.64 -0.60
CA GLU A 209 3.15 15.29 -0.51
C GLU A 209 2.15 14.67 -1.50
N ILE A 210 1.06 14.11 -0.98
CA ILE A 210 -0.03 13.57 -1.80
C ILE A 210 -0.70 14.71 -2.55
N GLY A 211 -0.95 14.52 -3.85
CA GLY A 211 -1.58 15.53 -4.71
C GLY A 211 -0.60 16.55 -5.31
N LYS A 212 0.71 16.41 -5.06
CA LYS A 212 1.74 17.26 -5.65
C LYS A 212 2.52 16.53 -6.74
N SER A 213 2.58 17.14 -7.92
CA SER A 213 3.38 16.66 -9.05
C SER A 213 4.86 16.98 -8.87
N ASP A 214 5.71 16.14 -9.45
CA ASP A 214 7.16 16.34 -9.52
C ASP A 214 7.61 16.59 -10.97
N ILE A 215 8.35 17.67 -11.21
CA ILE A 215 8.85 18.03 -12.54
C ILE A 215 10.16 17.28 -12.77
N LYS A 216 10.11 16.20 -13.56
CA LYS A 216 11.30 15.38 -13.84
C LYS A 216 12.27 16.02 -14.83
N GLN A 217 11.76 16.82 -15.77
CA GLN A 217 12.55 17.54 -16.74
C GLN A 217 11.79 18.78 -17.19
N THR A 218 12.44 19.93 -17.15
CA THR A 218 11.90 21.18 -17.71
C THR A 218 12.00 21.14 -19.24
N GLY A 219 10.98 21.64 -19.93
CA GLY A 219 11.05 21.94 -21.36
C GLY A 219 11.44 23.40 -21.62
N ASP A 220 11.89 23.67 -22.85
CA ASP A 220 12.06 25.03 -23.39
C ASP A 220 10.72 25.63 -23.88
#